data_AF-A0A5T1A9X8-F1
#
_entry.id   AF-A0A5T1A9X8-F1
#
_cell.length_a   1.000
_cell.length_b   1.000
_cell.length_c   1.000
_cell.angle_alpha   90.00
_cell.angle_beta   90.00
_cell.angle_gamma   90.00
#
_symmetry.space_group_name_H-M   'P 1'
#
loop_
_entity.id
_entity.type
_entity.pdbx_description
1 polymer ?
#
loop_
_entity_poly.entity_id
_entity_poly.type
_entity_poly.pdbx_seq_one_letter_code
_entity_poly.pdbx_strand_id
1 'polypeptide(L)'
;MDFFFVEYRDPLVGLIILTVLIFVVAVANYIWKVFASKDEEQKLEKFIKKFEMDNIHKDLLRNEGLSFGNLSFLAEIFTKSGEFEKATQIYLIALEKSKDKQEREFIFFALAKVYFKAGFLERAKEVLLQALKIRPRNIQTLKLLKIVYLKLRKYKENLELLGCLFELGENVKEEKEFLKALDFLASSLSDEEKKEHILKLQIDNNPMLGRFVFEKYHIFLNQDFSSICDLLYK
;
A
#
# COMPACT_ATOMS: atom_id res chain seq x y z
N MET A 1 -0.08 -39.20 42.35
CA MET A 1 0.05 -38.03 41.46
C MET A 1 0.05 -36.83 42.40
N ASP A 2 1.16 -36.61 43.11
CA ASP A 2 1.16 -35.76 44.32
C ASP A 2 2.46 -34.97 44.43
N PHE A 3 2.67 -34.04 43.48
CA PHE A 3 3.81 -33.12 43.49
C PHE A 3 3.40 -31.67 43.24
N PHE A 4 2.16 -31.29 43.60
CA PHE A 4 1.62 -29.94 43.46
C PHE A 4 1.02 -29.39 44.76
N PHE A 5 1.61 -29.70 45.91
CA PHE A 5 1.36 -28.97 47.15
C PHE A 5 2.68 -28.42 47.68
N VAL A 6 3.15 -27.35 47.05
CA VAL A 6 4.06 -26.42 47.73
C VAL A 6 3.20 -25.71 48.77
N GLU A 7 3.53 -25.91 50.04
CA GLU A 7 2.92 -25.24 51.19
C GLU A 7 3.18 -23.73 51.09
N TYR A 8 2.33 -23.06 50.33
CA TYR A 8 2.49 -21.67 49.89
C TYR A 8 2.03 -20.73 51.00
N ARG A 9 2.96 -20.39 51.91
CA ARG A 9 2.72 -19.43 52.99
C ARG A 9 3.80 -18.36 53.14
N ASP A 10 4.81 -18.35 52.28
CA ASP A 10 5.87 -17.34 52.28
C ASP A 10 5.73 -16.38 51.08
N PRO A 11 5.41 -15.09 51.30
CA PRO A 11 5.32 -14.09 50.24
C PRO A 11 6.63 -13.90 49.45
N LEU A 12 7.80 -14.26 50.00
CA LEU A 12 9.07 -14.19 49.30
C LEU A 12 9.18 -15.19 48.15
N VAL A 13 8.69 -16.42 48.32
CA VAL A 13 8.73 -17.46 47.27
C VAL A 13 7.84 -17.07 46.09
N GLY A 14 6.68 -16.48 46.37
CA GLY A 14 5.80 -15.93 45.33
C GLY A 14 6.44 -14.81 44.53
N LEU A 15 7.16 -13.92 45.20
CA LEU A 15 7.90 -12.83 44.56
C LEU A 15 9.05 -13.37 43.69
N ILE A 16 9.77 -14.40 44.15
CA ILE A 16 10.80 -15.07 43.36
C ILE A 16 10.20 -15.70 42.10
N ILE A 17 9.10 -16.46 42.21
CA ILE A 17 8.45 -17.09 41.04
C ILE A 17 7.96 -16.02 40.05
N LEU A 18 7.39 -14.91 40.54
CA LEU A 18 6.95 -13.81 39.69
C LEU A 18 8.12 -13.14 38.95
N THR A 19 9.24 -12.87 39.63
CA THR A 19 10.43 -12.28 39.00
C THR A 19 11.03 -13.21 37.94
N VAL A 20 11.10 -14.52 38.21
CA VAL A 20 11.53 -15.54 37.24
C VAL A 20 10.58 -15.58 36.03
N LEU A 21 9.27 -15.52 36.24
CA LEU A 21 8.29 -15.50 35.15
C LEU A 21 8.49 -14.27 34.24
N ILE A 22 8.63 -13.08 34.83
CA ILE A 22 8.89 -11.83 34.09
C ILE A 22 10.20 -11.95 33.30
N PHE A 23 11.25 -12.51 33.92
CA PHE A 23 12.54 -12.72 33.27
C PHE A 23 12.43 -13.68 32.08
N VAL A 24 11.72 -14.80 32.23
CA VAL A 24 11.48 -15.77 31.14
C VAL A 24 10.73 -15.12 29.98
N VAL A 25 9.67 -14.34 30.27
CA VAL A 25 8.93 -13.59 29.24
C VAL A 25 9.82 -12.57 28.53
N ALA A 26 10.68 -11.86 29.26
CA ALA A 26 11.62 -10.90 28.68
C ALA A 26 12.65 -11.58 27.77
N VAL A 27 13.24 -12.70 28.20
CA VAL A 27 14.20 -13.48 27.40
C VAL A 27 13.53 -14.06 26.16
N ALA A 28 12.33 -14.64 26.30
CA ALA A 28 11.57 -15.15 25.17
C ALA A 28 11.25 -14.05 24.14
N ASN A 29 10.83 -12.87 24.60
CA ASN A 29 10.56 -11.71 23.75
C ASN A 29 11.84 -11.20 23.05
N TYR A 30 12.98 -11.16 23.75
CA TYR A 30 14.26 -10.78 23.15
C TYR A 30 14.70 -11.75 22.04
N ILE A 31 14.67 -13.06 22.32
CA ILE A 31 15.00 -14.10 21.34
C ILE A 31 14.07 -13.98 20.13
N TRP A 32 12.76 -13.86 20.36
CA TRP A 32 11.77 -13.70 19.30
C TRP A 32 12.05 -12.48 18.43
N LYS A 33 12.39 -11.33 19.04
CA LYS A 33 12.72 -10.10 18.33
C LYS A 33 13.95 -10.27 17.42
N VAL A 34 14.99 -10.96 17.89
CA VAL A 34 16.21 -11.20 17.09
C VAL A 34 15.94 -12.15 15.92
N PHE A 35 15.14 -13.19 16.13
CA PHE A 35 14.73 -14.07 15.03
C PHE A 35 13.85 -13.33 14.00
N ALA A 36 12.87 -12.56 14.48
CA ALA A 36 12.00 -11.77 13.62
C ALA A 36 12.76 -10.71 12.82
N SER A 37 13.77 -10.05 13.42
CA SER A 37 14.58 -9.05 12.71
C SER A 37 15.42 -9.68 11.59
N LYS A 38 16.02 -10.86 11.83
CA LYS A 38 16.77 -11.58 10.80
C LYS A 38 15.88 -12.01 9.64
N ASP A 39 14.66 -12.48 9.92
CA ASP A 39 13.69 -12.85 8.88
C ASP A 39 13.21 -11.62 8.08
N GLU A 40 12.96 -10.46 8.74
CA GLU A 40 12.66 -9.20 8.06
C GLU A 40 13.81 -8.77 7.12
N GLU A 41 15.07 -8.84 7.57
CA GLU A 41 16.25 -8.51 6.75
C GLU A 41 16.40 -9.43 5.54
N GLN A 42 16.22 -10.75 5.71
CA GLN A 42 16.28 -11.70 4.60
C GLN A 42 15.17 -11.46 3.57
N LYS A 43 13.96 -11.11 4.02
CA LYS A 43 12.85 -10.74 3.12
C LYS A 43 13.16 -9.47 2.35
N LEU A 44 13.78 -8.49 3.02
CA LEU A 44 14.22 -7.24 2.38
C LEU A 44 15.29 -7.49 1.33
N GLU A 45 16.31 -8.29 1.65
CA GLU A 45 17.38 -8.65 0.72
C GLU A 45 16.83 -9.38 -0.52
N LYS A 46 15.94 -10.35 -0.32
CA LYS A 46 15.24 -11.05 -1.41
C LYS A 46 14.41 -10.10 -2.26
N PHE A 47 13.72 -9.13 -1.64
CA PHE A 47 12.98 -8.10 -2.34
C PHE A 47 13.94 -7.25 -3.20
N ILE A 48 15.03 -6.75 -2.64
CA ILE A 48 15.99 -5.90 -3.36
C ILE A 48 16.55 -6.65 -4.56
N LYS A 49 17.04 -7.89 -4.37
CA LYS A 49 17.55 -8.74 -5.47
C LYS A 49 16.52 -8.98 -6.58
N LYS A 50 15.22 -9.04 -6.25
CA LYS A 50 14.15 -9.19 -7.25
C LYS A 50 14.02 -7.97 -8.17
N PHE A 51 14.30 -6.76 -7.65
CA PHE A 51 14.10 -5.49 -8.36
C PHE A 51 15.41 -4.86 -8.87
N GLU A 52 16.55 -5.37 -8.41
CA GLU A 52 17.87 -4.91 -8.81
C GLU A 52 18.16 -5.26 -10.28
N MET A 53 18.78 -4.32 -11.00
CA MET A 53 19.31 -4.52 -12.35
C MET A 53 20.83 -4.46 -12.29
N ASP A 54 21.54 -5.26 -13.09
CA ASP A 54 23.01 -5.22 -13.13
C ASP A 54 23.50 -3.91 -13.72
N ASN A 55 24.39 -3.21 -12.99
CA ASN A 55 24.87 -1.91 -13.42
C ASN A 55 26.25 -1.56 -12.83
N ILE A 56 26.98 -0.72 -13.56
CA ILE A 56 28.42 -0.44 -13.38
C ILE A 56 28.70 0.50 -12.20
N HIS A 57 27.71 1.30 -11.76
CA HIS A 57 27.91 2.35 -10.76
C HIS A 57 27.46 1.98 -9.33
N LYS A 58 27.10 0.72 -9.08
CA LYS A 58 26.61 0.26 -7.77
C LYS A 58 27.61 0.52 -6.65
N ASP A 59 28.90 0.28 -6.91
CA ASP A 59 29.94 0.38 -5.89
C ASP A 59 30.18 1.82 -5.43
N LEU A 60 30.05 2.79 -6.34
CA LEU A 60 30.16 4.22 -6.01
C LEU A 60 29.02 4.66 -5.08
N LEU A 61 27.80 4.22 -5.35
CA LEU A 61 26.61 4.57 -4.58
C LEU A 61 26.54 3.83 -3.23
N ARG A 62 27.18 2.65 -3.13
CA ARG A 62 27.33 1.89 -1.89
C ARG A 62 28.38 2.46 -0.94
N ASN A 63 29.21 3.42 -1.36
CA ASN A 63 30.18 4.10 -0.52
C ASN A 63 29.57 4.59 0.82
N GLU A 64 30.26 4.34 1.94
CA GLU A 64 29.78 4.63 3.30
C GLU A 64 29.46 6.11 3.56
N GLY A 65 30.06 7.03 2.80
CA GLY A 65 29.84 8.47 2.95
C GLY A 65 28.44 8.97 2.54
N LEU A 66 27.66 8.16 1.81
CA LEU A 66 26.32 8.54 1.36
C LEU A 66 25.25 8.09 2.36
N SER A 67 24.66 9.07 3.06
CA SER A 67 23.54 8.84 3.98
C SER A 67 22.23 8.54 3.25
N PHE A 68 21.26 7.99 3.99
CA PHE A 68 19.87 7.79 3.52
C PHE A 68 19.26 9.07 2.92
N GLY A 69 19.46 10.22 3.56
CA GLY A 69 18.94 11.51 3.10
C GLY A 69 19.53 11.94 1.77
N ASN A 70 20.85 11.79 1.59
CA ASN A 70 21.55 12.12 0.34
C ASN A 70 21.05 11.25 -0.82
N LEU A 71 20.93 9.93 -0.60
CA LEU A 71 20.45 9.00 -1.61
C LEU A 71 18.99 9.27 -1.98
N SER A 72 18.14 9.55 -0.99
CA SER A 72 16.73 9.88 -1.22
C SER A 72 16.56 11.15 -2.04
N PHE A 73 17.31 12.20 -1.71
CA PHE A 73 17.30 13.46 -2.45
C PHE A 73 17.78 13.27 -3.90
N LEU A 74 18.88 12.54 -4.09
CA LEU A 74 19.40 12.24 -5.42
C LEU A 74 18.40 11.42 -6.26
N ALA A 75 17.78 10.40 -5.67
CA ALA A 75 16.76 9.60 -6.34
C ALA A 75 15.53 10.43 -6.70
N GLU A 76 15.13 11.39 -5.86
CA GLU A 76 14.04 12.31 -6.16
C GLU A 76 14.37 13.22 -7.36
N ILE A 77 15.60 13.71 -7.47
CA ILE A 77 16.05 14.49 -8.64
C ILE A 77 15.91 13.65 -9.91
N PHE A 78 16.44 12.42 -9.93
CA PHE A 78 16.31 11.53 -11.09
C PHE A 78 14.84 11.16 -11.39
N THR A 79 14.01 11.05 -10.36
CA THR A 79 12.55 10.83 -10.53
C THR A 79 11.89 12.03 -11.22
N LYS A 80 12.32 13.25 -10.92
CA LYS A 80 11.82 14.48 -11.53
C LYS A 80 12.37 14.68 -12.94
N SER A 81 13.60 14.26 -13.23
CA SER A 81 14.19 14.28 -14.58
C SER A 81 13.63 13.22 -15.53
N GLY A 82 12.86 12.25 -15.01
CA GLY A 82 12.30 11.15 -15.80
C GLY A 82 13.24 9.96 -15.98
N GLU A 83 14.42 10.01 -15.36
CA GLU A 83 15.41 8.92 -15.36
C GLU A 83 15.04 7.85 -14.31
N PHE A 84 13.91 7.18 -14.56
CA PHE A 84 13.28 6.27 -13.60
C PHE A 84 14.16 5.07 -13.23
N GLU A 85 14.97 4.57 -14.17
CA GLU A 85 15.87 3.44 -13.91
C GLU A 85 16.94 3.81 -12.87
N LYS A 86 17.59 4.96 -13.03
CA LYS A 86 18.57 5.49 -12.06
C LYS A 86 17.91 5.77 -10.72
N ALA A 87 16.75 6.43 -10.71
CA ALA A 87 16.00 6.69 -9.49
C ALA A 87 15.67 5.39 -8.73
N THR A 88 15.23 4.36 -9.45
CA THR A 88 14.92 3.04 -8.89
C THR A 88 16.16 2.43 -8.23
N GLN A 89 17.30 2.43 -8.91
CA GLN A 89 18.54 1.87 -8.38
C GLN A 89 19.01 2.60 -7.10
N ILE A 90 18.94 3.93 -7.10
CA ILE A 90 19.36 4.73 -5.94
C ILE A 90 18.43 4.48 -4.74
N TYR A 91 17.11 4.37 -4.97
CA TYR A 91 16.18 4.01 -3.90
C TYR A 91 16.39 2.58 -3.39
N LEU A 92 16.74 1.61 -4.24
CA LEU A 92 17.07 0.25 -3.79
C LEU A 92 18.32 0.26 -2.90
N ILE A 93 19.36 1.03 -3.26
CA ILE A 93 20.56 1.20 -2.41
C ILE A 93 20.23 1.95 -1.12
N ALA A 94 19.36 2.97 -1.17
CA ALA A 94 18.87 3.64 0.04
C ALA A 94 18.14 2.65 0.97
N LEU A 95 17.42 1.68 0.39
CA LEU A 95 16.72 0.64 1.14
C LEU A 95 17.69 -0.34 1.81
N GLU A 96 18.79 -0.71 1.16
CA GLU A 96 19.87 -1.51 1.76
C GLU A 96 20.47 -0.81 3.00
N LYS A 97 20.60 0.52 2.95
CA LYS A 97 21.23 1.33 4.00
C LYS A 97 20.27 1.80 5.10
N SER A 98 18.96 1.63 4.90
CA SER A 98 17.95 2.10 5.83
C SER A 98 18.05 1.37 7.17
N LYS A 99 17.96 2.12 8.28
CA LYS A 99 18.18 1.57 9.63
C LYS A 99 16.89 1.35 10.39
N ASP A 100 15.87 2.13 10.10
CA ASP A 100 14.59 2.09 10.81
C ASP A 100 13.39 1.78 9.91
N LYS A 101 12.22 1.65 10.52
CA LYS A 101 10.97 1.37 9.82
C LYS A 101 10.43 2.60 9.08
N GLN A 102 10.71 3.81 9.56
CA GLN A 102 10.20 5.05 8.96
C GLN A 102 10.92 5.36 7.65
N GLU A 103 12.25 5.25 7.63
CA GLU A 103 13.07 5.37 6.42
C GLU A 103 12.63 4.32 5.37
N ARG A 104 12.48 3.05 5.78
CA ARG A 104 12.00 1.99 4.87
C ARG A 104 10.64 2.30 4.27
N GLU A 105 9.70 2.75 5.10
CA GLU A 105 8.35 3.11 4.65
C GLU A 105 8.36 4.26 3.64
N PHE A 106 9.14 5.31 3.93
CA PHE A 106 9.36 6.42 3.02
C PHE A 106 9.96 5.95 1.68
N ILE A 107 11.00 5.12 1.70
CA ILE A 107 11.66 4.62 0.49
C ILE A 107 10.69 3.78 -0.33
N PHE A 108 9.94 2.86 0.29
CA PHE A 108 8.95 2.07 -0.44
C PHE A 108 7.90 2.96 -1.11
N PHE A 109 7.38 3.97 -0.40
CA PHE A 109 6.44 4.91 -1.00
C PHE A 109 7.07 5.70 -2.17
N ALA A 110 8.30 6.18 -2.01
CA ALA A 110 9.00 6.93 -3.04
C ALA A 110 9.31 6.06 -4.28
N LEU A 111 9.82 4.84 -4.07
CA LEU A 111 10.08 3.85 -5.10
C LEU A 111 8.81 3.46 -5.85
N ALA A 112 7.69 3.29 -5.14
CA ALA A 112 6.39 3.06 -5.77
C ALA A 112 5.96 4.22 -6.68
N LYS A 113 6.21 5.47 -6.28
CA LYS A 113 5.97 6.64 -7.15
C LYS A 113 6.84 6.60 -8.41
N VAL A 114 8.10 6.16 -8.30
CA VAL A 114 8.97 5.96 -9.47
C VAL A 114 8.37 4.93 -10.43
N TYR A 115 8.02 3.74 -9.92
CA TYR A 115 7.41 2.69 -10.76
C TYR A 115 6.08 3.13 -11.37
N PHE A 116 5.25 3.84 -10.61
CA PHE A 116 3.98 4.37 -11.11
C PHE A 116 4.19 5.36 -12.26
N LYS A 117 5.13 6.31 -12.11
CA LYS A 117 5.48 7.29 -13.16
C LYS A 117 6.09 6.63 -14.39
N ALA A 118 6.87 5.57 -14.20
CA ALA A 118 7.45 4.76 -15.26
C ALA A 118 6.44 3.81 -15.94
N GLY A 119 5.19 3.73 -15.48
CA GLY A 119 4.16 2.86 -16.05
C GLY A 119 4.21 1.40 -15.57
N PHE A 120 5.14 1.04 -14.69
CA PHE A 120 5.26 -0.31 -14.14
C PHE A 120 4.25 -0.55 -13.00
N LEU A 121 2.97 -0.64 -13.35
CA LEU A 121 1.85 -0.67 -12.38
C LEU A 121 1.90 -1.86 -11.42
N GLU A 122 2.21 -3.07 -11.90
CA GLU A 122 2.30 -4.25 -11.02
C GLU A 122 3.46 -4.13 -10.02
N ARG A 123 4.60 -3.55 -10.45
CA ARG A 123 5.72 -3.27 -9.54
C ARG A 123 5.33 -2.21 -8.51
N ALA A 124 4.70 -1.12 -8.94
CA ALA A 124 4.20 -0.07 -8.04
C ALA A 124 3.25 -0.65 -6.98
N LYS A 125 2.31 -1.51 -7.38
CA LYS A 125 1.41 -2.23 -6.48
C LYS A 125 2.18 -3.04 -5.43
N GLU A 126 3.12 -3.88 -5.87
CA GLU A 126 3.92 -4.70 -4.96
C GLU A 126 4.69 -3.86 -3.93
N VAL A 127 5.30 -2.76 -4.37
CA VAL A 127 6.10 -1.88 -3.51
C VAL A 127 5.21 -1.12 -2.51
N LEU A 128 4.03 -0.63 -2.94
CA LEU A 128 3.06 0.01 -2.05
C LEU A 128 2.57 -0.92 -0.96
N LEU A 129 2.35 -2.20 -1.27
CA LEU A 129 1.99 -3.19 -0.28
C LEU A 129 3.10 -3.40 0.76
N GLN A 130 4.38 -3.27 0.40
CA GLN A 130 5.48 -3.30 1.38
C GLN A 130 5.45 -2.06 2.28
N ALA A 131 5.19 -0.86 1.74
CA ALA A 131 5.01 0.33 2.56
C ALA A 131 3.84 0.18 3.56
N LEU A 132 2.70 -0.36 3.12
CA LEU A 132 1.53 -0.59 3.98
C LEU A 132 1.75 -1.68 5.02
N LYS A 133 2.62 -2.68 4.77
CA LYS A 133 3.01 -3.65 5.83
C LYS A 133 3.73 -2.97 6.99
N ILE A 134 4.49 -1.90 6.71
CA ILE A 134 5.16 -1.13 7.75
C ILE A 134 4.19 -0.17 8.43
N ARG A 135 3.43 0.60 7.63
CA ARG A 135 2.44 1.57 8.12
C ARG A 135 1.08 1.39 7.43
N PRO A 136 0.20 0.53 7.96
CA PRO A 136 -1.09 0.21 7.32
C PRO A 136 -2.04 1.40 7.16
N ARG A 137 -1.99 2.35 8.10
CA ARG A 137 -2.88 3.54 8.14
C ARG A 137 -2.28 4.76 7.42
N ASN A 138 -1.34 4.59 6.49
CA ASN A 138 -0.82 5.70 5.69
C ASN A 138 -1.80 6.05 4.56
N ILE A 139 -2.53 7.16 4.72
CA ILE A 139 -3.50 7.67 3.76
C ILE A 139 -2.87 7.94 2.38
N GLN A 140 -1.65 8.48 2.32
CA GLN A 140 -0.98 8.80 1.06
C GLN A 140 -0.66 7.53 0.26
N THR A 141 -0.16 6.50 0.95
CA THR A 141 0.14 5.20 0.34
C THR A 141 -1.14 4.51 -0.13
N LEU A 142 -2.21 4.54 0.67
CA LEU A 142 -3.52 4.01 0.28
C LEU A 142 -4.09 4.75 -0.93
N LYS A 143 -4.03 6.08 -0.97
CA LYS A 143 -4.49 6.90 -2.11
C LYS A 143 -3.71 6.59 -3.39
N LEU A 144 -2.40 6.38 -3.33
CA LEU A 144 -1.62 5.97 -4.50
C LEU A 144 -1.96 4.55 -4.94
N LEU A 145 -2.13 3.60 -4.00
CA LEU A 145 -2.52 2.23 -4.30
C LEU A 145 -3.92 2.15 -4.93
N LYS A 146 -4.86 2.97 -4.47
CA LYS A 146 -6.18 3.17 -5.09
C LYS A 146 -6.09 3.48 -6.58
N ILE A 147 -5.23 4.44 -6.95
CA ILE A 147 -5.02 4.83 -8.35
C ILE A 147 -4.35 3.70 -9.13
N VAL A 148 -3.37 3.01 -8.53
CA VAL A 148 -2.72 1.85 -9.14
C VAL A 148 -3.71 0.72 -9.42
N TYR A 149 -4.56 0.38 -8.45
CA TYR A 149 -5.60 -0.64 -8.64
C TYR A 149 -6.62 -0.25 -9.71
N LEU A 150 -7.02 1.02 -9.76
CA LEU A 150 -7.90 1.52 -10.82
C LEU A 150 -7.27 1.32 -12.21
N LYS A 151 -5.98 1.70 -12.38
CA LYS A 151 -5.26 1.51 -13.65
C LYS A 151 -5.06 0.03 -14.02
N LEU A 152 -4.90 -0.84 -13.02
CA LEU A 152 -4.80 -2.29 -13.20
C LEU A 152 -6.18 -2.97 -13.40
N ARG A 153 -7.29 -2.22 -13.35
CA ARG A 153 -8.67 -2.73 -13.39
C ARG A 153 -8.98 -3.73 -12.26
N LYS A 154 -8.30 -3.60 -11.11
CA LYS A 154 -8.52 -4.41 -9.90
C LYS A 154 -9.60 -3.77 -9.04
N TYR A 155 -10.84 -3.77 -9.55
CA TYR A 155 -11.92 -3.00 -8.95
C TYR A 155 -12.36 -3.56 -7.59
N LYS A 156 -12.36 -4.89 -7.42
CA LYS A 156 -12.72 -5.55 -6.16
C LYS A 156 -11.76 -5.18 -5.02
N GLU A 157 -10.47 -5.33 -5.25
CA GLU A 157 -9.44 -4.95 -4.27
C GLU A 157 -9.46 -3.45 -3.98
N ASN A 158 -9.85 -2.64 -4.96
CA ASN A 158 -10.00 -1.20 -4.78
C ASN A 158 -11.21 -0.84 -3.91
N LEU A 159 -12.33 -1.57 -4.05
CA LEU A 159 -13.50 -1.40 -3.18
C LEU A 159 -13.19 -1.75 -1.72
N GLU A 160 -12.39 -2.79 -1.47
CA GLU A 160 -11.89 -3.11 -0.12
C GLU A 160 -11.02 -1.98 0.44
N LEU A 161 -10.10 -1.46 -0.38
CA LEU A 161 -9.23 -0.35 -0.02
C LEU A 161 -10.00 0.94 0.30
N LEU A 162 -11.09 1.22 -0.42
CA LEU A 162 -11.98 2.34 -0.08
C LEU A 162 -12.61 2.17 1.31
N GLY A 163 -12.89 0.94 1.72
CA GLY A 163 -13.31 0.65 3.10
C GLY A 163 -12.26 1.12 4.11
N CYS A 164 -10.98 0.80 3.88
CA CYS A 164 -9.89 1.28 4.74
C CYS A 164 -9.80 2.82 4.77
N LEU A 165 -9.96 3.49 3.63
CA LEU A 165 -9.94 4.97 3.58
C LEU A 165 -11.14 5.59 4.29
N PHE A 166 -12.32 4.98 4.18
CA PHE A 166 -13.52 5.39 4.91
C PHE A 166 -13.32 5.33 6.43
N GLU A 167 -12.74 4.23 6.94
CA GLU A 167 -12.39 4.08 8.36
C GLU A 167 -11.35 5.10 8.84
N LEU A 168 -10.62 5.73 7.92
CA LEU A 168 -9.67 6.82 8.19
C LEU A 168 -10.31 8.21 8.06
N GLY A 169 -11.62 8.30 7.81
CA GLY A 169 -12.38 9.55 7.71
C GLY A 169 -12.39 10.19 6.33
N GLU A 170 -11.90 9.50 5.29
CA GLU A 170 -11.96 10.02 3.92
C GLU A 170 -13.36 9.86 3.32
N ASN A 171 -13.84 10.87 2.59
CA ASN A 171 -15.10 10.76 1.86
C ASN A 171 -14.89 9.94 0.58
N VAL A 172 -15.42 8.72 0.58
CA VAL A 172 -15.29 7.76 -0.53
C VAL A 172 -16.62 7.39 -1.16
N LYS A 173 -17.74 8.03 -0.77
CA LYS A 173 -19.10 7.59 -1.18
C LYS A 173 -19.27 7.58 -2.70
N GLU A 174 -19.00 8.70 -3.35
CA GLU A 174 -19.13 8.84 -4.80
C GLU A 174 -18.19 7.90 -5.56
N GLU A 175 -16.93 7.83 -5.12
CA GLU A 175 -15.92 6.97 -5.74
C GLU A 175 -16.27 5.48 -5.60
N LYS A 176 -16.88 5.08 -4.47
CA LYS A 176 -17.33 3.71 -4.23
C LYS A 176 -18.43 3.31 -5.20
N GLU A 177 -19.42 4.16 -5.42
CA GLU A 177 -20.50 3.89 -6.37
C GLU A 177 -19.96 3.82 -7.81
N PHE A 178 -19.03 4.71 -8.16
CA PHE A 178 -18.37 4.66 -9.46
C PHE A 178 -17.55 3.38 -9.68
N LEU A 179 -16.77 2.94 -8.68
CA LEU A 179 -16.01 1.68 -8.76
C LEU A 179 -16.91 0.44 -8.86
N LYS A 180 -18.06 0.43 -8.18
CA LYS A 180 -19.05 -0.66 -8.35
C LYS A 180 -19.54 -0.74 -9.79
N ALA A 181 -19.83 0.40 -10.42
CA ALA A 181 -20.24 0.43 -11.82
C ALA A 181 -19.15 -0.17 -12.73
N LEU A 182 -17.87 0.18 -12.51
CA LEU A 182 -16.75 -0.39 -13.25
C LEU A 182 -16.58 -1.90 -13.03
N ASP A 183 -16.81 -2.40 -11.81
CA ASP A 183 -16.78 -3.84 -11.51
C ASP A 183 -17.89 -4.59 -12.24
N PHE A 184 -19.13 -4.08 -12.23
CA PHE A 184 -20.24 -4.67 -12.99
C PHE A 184 -19.93 -4.73 -14.48
N LEU A 185 -19.34 -3.68 -15.07
CA LEU A 185 -18.97 -3.70 -16.49
C LEU A 185 -17.93 -4.76 -16.84
N ALA A 186 -16.96 -4.97 -15.94
CA ALA A 186 -15.88 -5.93 -16.13
C ALA A 186 -16.32 -7.38 -15.88
N SER A 187 -17.47 -7.58 -15.23
CA SER A 187 -18.05 -8.89 -15.01
C SER A 187 -18.49 -9.58 -16.32
N SER A 188 -18.66 -10.89 -16.26
CA SER A 188 -19.13 -11.73 -17.37
C SER A 188 -20.64 -11.68 -17.59
N LEU A 189 -21.36 -10.76 -16.93
CA LEU A 189 -22.80 -10.57 -17.08
C LEU A 189 -23.17 -10.12 -18.51
N SER A 190 -24.42 -10.33 -18.89
CA SER A 190 -24.97 -9.76 -20.13
C SER A 190 -25.05 -8.23 -20.05
N ASP A 191 -25.09 -7.56 -21.19
CA ASP A 191 -25.11 -6.09 -21.23
C ASP A 191 -26.37 -5.49 -20.60
N GLU A 192 -27.51 -6.18 -20.68
CA GLU A 192 -28.76 -5.78 -20.03
C GLU A 192 -28.68 -5.94 -18.50
N GLU A 193 -28.14 -7.05 -18.00
CA GLU A 193 -27.94 -7.24 -16.55
C GLU A 193 -26.97 -6.20 -15.98
N LYS A 194 -25.88 -5.91 -16.70
CA LYS A 194 -24.92 -4.85 -16.33
C LYS A 194 -25.62 -3.51 -16.21
N LYS A 195 -26.41 -3.15 -17.21
CA LYS A 195 -27.16 -1.90 -17.24
C LYS A 195 -28.14 -1.82 -16.06
N GLU A 196 -28.90 -2.89 -15.81
CA GLU A 196 -29.85 -2.95 -14.69
C GLU A 196 -29.14 -2.75 -13.33
N HIS A 197 -28.01 -3.43 -13.11
CA HIS A 197 -27.24 -3.27 -11.87
C HIS A 197 -26.67 -1.87 -11.70
N ILE A 198 -26.16 -1.25 -12.77
CA ILE A 198 -25.61 0.10 -12.73
C ILE A 198 -26.70 1.14 -12.46
N LEU A 199 -27.89 0.99 -13.06
CA LEU A 199 -29.02 1.91 -12.85
C LEU A 199 -29.60 1.85 -11.43
N LYS A 200 -29.32 0.78 -10.66
CA LYS A 200 -29.70 0.66 -9.25
C LYS A 200 -28.72 1.36 -8.28
N LEU A 201 -27.59 1.88 -8.78
CA LEU A 201 -26.60 2.59 -7.95
C LEU A 201 -27.06 4.02 -7.61
N GLN A 202 -26.40 4.66 -6.66
CA GLN A 202 -26.72 6.03 -6.26
C GLN A 202 -26.17 7.05 -7.28
N ILE A 203 -26.97 7.34 -8.32
CA ILE A 203 -26.56 8.19 -9.45
C ILE A 203 -26.84 9.68 -9.19
N ASP A 204 -27.97 10.02 -8.56
CA ASP A 204 -28.48 11.40 -8.50
C ASP A 204 -27.53 12.42 -7.85
N ASN A 205 -26.68 11.98 -6.92
CA ASN A 205 -25.68 12.81 -6.24
C ASN A 205 -24.24 12.46 -6.62
N ASN A 206 -24.05 11.84 -7.79
CA ASN A 206 -22.74 11.40 -8.27
C ASN A 206 -22.52 11.83 -9.72
N PRO A 207 -21.97 13.04 -9.97
CA PRO A 207 -21.76 13.56 -11.31
C PRO A 207 -20.90 12.65 -12.19
N MET A 208 -19.89 12.00 -11.60
CA MET A 208 -18.99 11.09 -12.32
C MET A 208 -19.74 9.85 -12.83
N LEU A 209 -20.55 9.23 -11.97
CA LEU A 209 -21.36 8.07 -12.34
C LEU A 209 -22.48 8.46 -13.31
N GLY A 210 -23.16 9.59 -13.07
CA GLY A 210 -24.20 10.10 -13.95
C GLY A 210 -23.67 10.35 -15.37
N ARG A 211 -22.51 11.00 -15.49
CA ARG A 211 -21.83 11.20 -16.78
C ARG A 211 -21.50 9.88 -17.45
N PHE A 212 -20.96 8.92 -16.70
CA PHE A 212 -20.60 7.60 -17.22
C PHE A 212 -21.84 6.83 -17.76
N VAL A 213 -22.95 6.87 -17.03
CA VAL A 213 -24.23 6.27 -17.47
C VAL A 213 -24.74 6.93 -18.74
N PHE A 214 -24.66 8.26 -18.83
CA PHE A 214 -25.06 8.99 -20.03
C PHE A 214 -24.20 8.62 -21.24
N GLU A 215 -22.87 8.63 -21.08
CA GLU A 215 -21.94 8.29 -22.16
C GLU A 215 -22.17 6.86 -22.69
N LYS A 216 -22.45 5.90 -21.80
CA LYS A 216 -22.53 4.50 -22.18
C LYS A 216 -23.91 4.04 -22.64
N TYR A 217 -24.97 4.57 -22.03
CA TYR A 217 -26.34 4.11 -22.26
C TYR A 217 -27.27 5.18 -22.84
N HIS A 218 -26.79 6.42 -23.00
CA HIS A 218 -27.59 7.57 -23.46
C HIS A 218 -28.81 7.86 -22.58
N ILE A 219 -28.73 7.54 -21.28
CA ILE A 219 -29.81 7.76 -20.32
C ILE A 219 -29.53 9.02 -19.49
N PHE A 220 -30.48 9.95 -19.52
CA PHE A 220 -30.49 11.14 -18.67
C PHE A 220 -31.32 10.89 -17.40
N LEU A 221 -30.70 11.00 -16.24
CA LEU A 221 -31.24 10.76 -14.89
C LEU A 221 -31.02 12.00 -14.02
N ASN A 222 -31.40 13.18 -14.51
CA ASN A 222 -31.21 14.47 -13.82
C ASN A 222 -29.74 14.84 -13.57
N GLN A 223 -28.80 14.39 -14.41
CA GLN A 223 -27.42 14.84 -14.32
C GLN A 223 -27.35 16.36 -14.57
N ASP A 224 -26.45 17.06 -13.89
CA ASP A 224 -26.18 18.46 -14.20
C ASP A 224 -25.69 18.58 -15.64
N PHE A 225 -26.32 19.45 -16.44
CA PHE A 225 -25.96 19.67 -17.85
C PHE A 225 -24.49 20.04 -18.01
N SER A 226 -23.93 20.78 -17.05
CA SER A 226 -22.50 21.15 -17.04
C SER A 226 -21.56 19.94 -17.06
N SER A 227 -22.01 18.81 -16.51
CA SER A 227 -21.22 17.59 -16.37
C SER A 227 -21.22 16.69 -17.61
N ILE A 228 -22.12 16.95 -18.57
CA ILE A 228 -22.31 16.11 -19.77
C ILE A 228 -22.30 16.91 -21.09
N CYS A 229 -22.23 18.24 -21.05
CA CYS A 229 -22.41 19.08 -22.24
C CYS A 229 -21.41 18.77 -23.36
N ASP A 230 -20.15 18.47 -23.02
CA ASP A 230 -19.10 18.09 -23.96
C ASP A 230 -19.35 16.74 -24.65
N LEU A 231 -20.14 15.86 -24.03
CA LEU A 231 -20.55 14.58 -24.63
C LEU A 231 -21.64 14.76 -25.68
N LEU A 232 -22.39 15.86 -25.65
CA LEU A 232 -23.48 16.14 -26.60
C LEU A 232 -22.98 16.63 -27.97
N TYR A 233 -21.72 17.07 -28.05
CA TYR A 233 -21.10 17.61 -29.27
C TYR A 233 -20.11 16.65 -29.93
N LYS A 234 -20.04 15.39 -29.47
CA LYS A 234 -19.26 14.31 -30.09
C LYS A 234 -20.16 13.41 -30.93
#